data_AF-A0A1V2QB21-F1
#
_entry.id   AF-A0A1V2QB21-F1
#
_cell.length_a   1.000
_cell.length_b   1.000
_cell.length_c   1.000
_cell.angle_alpha   90.00
_cell.angle_beta   90.00
_cell.angle_gamma   90.00
#
_symmetry.space_group_name_H-M   'P 1'
#
loop_
_entity.id
_entity.type
_entity.pdbx_description
1 polymer ?
#
loop_
_entity_poly.entity_id
_entity_poly.type
_entity_poly.pdbx_seq_one_letter_code
_entity_poly.pdbx_strand_id
1 'polypeptide(L)'
;MMNEPRYDQGDLIGPDGSRWAEITGWLEPDEVVEYKKAGAVIAIDDCDGWVWDAPLDGATMKRVVTGTQSHRLTRPKYEDETILASSLWVSDDGARRVVVLSEENAKSLKIIQDIRGDYNHVEELGRFSSFSS
;
A
#
# COMPACT_ATOMS: atom_id res chain seq x y z
N MET A 1 -9.44 -24.36 -6.18
CA MET A 1 -8.19 -23.56 -6.14
C MET A 1 -8.63 -22.13 -5.92
N MET A 2 -8.14 -21.45 -4.87
CA MET A 2 -8.36 -20.00 -4.77
C MET A 2 -7.47 -19.33 -5.81
N ASN A 3 -7.99 -18.31 -6.50
CA ASN A 3 -7.20 -17.57 -7.47
C ASN A 3 -6.22 -16.66 -6.73
N GLU A 4 -5.03 -16.47 -7.27
CA GLU A 4 -4.13 -15.40 -6.82
C GLU A 4 -4.69 -14.05 -7.24
N PRO A 5 -4.44 -12.99 -6.46
CA PRO A 5 -4.77 -11.65 -6.90
C PRO A 5 -3.96 -11.27 -8.14
N ARG A 6 -4.51 -10.35 -8.93
CA ARG A 6 -3.85 -9.89 -10.14
C ARG A 6 -4.24 -8.47 -10.46
N TYR A 7 -3.33 -7.76 -11.10
CA TYR A 7 -3.65 -6.48 -11.72
C TYR A 7 -4.39 -6.72 -13.04
N ASP A 8 -5.49 -6.00 -13.24
CA ASP A 8 -6.24 -5.95 -14.49
C ASP A 8 -6.52 -4.49 -14.84
N GLN A 9 -5.87 -3.98 -15.89
CA GLN A 9 -6.02 -2.60 -16.35
C GLN A 9 -5.78 -1.51 -15.28
N GLY A 10 -4.96 -1.80 -14.27
CA GLY A 10 -4.64 -0.88 -13.16
C GLY A 10 -5.49 -1.09 -11.91
N ASP A 11 -6.52 -1.94 -11.98
CA ASP A 11 -7.28 -2.35 -10.81
C ASP A 11 -6.67 -3.62 -10.19
N LEU A 12 -6.77 -3.73 -8.87
CA LEU A 12 -6.42 -4.96 -8.17
C LEU A 12 -7.65 -5.85 -8.10
N ILE A 13 -7.55 -7.05 -8.67
CA ILE A 13 -8.58 -8.08 -8.55
C ILE A 13 -8.21 -9.00 -7.40
N GLY A 14 -9.04 -9.04 -6.36
CA GLY A 14 -8.83 -9.89 -5.19
C GLY A 14 -8.98 -11.39 -5.48
N PRO A 15 -8.53 -12.27 -4.56
CA PRO A 15 -8.65 -13.73 -4.71
C PRO A 15 -10.08 -14.25 -4.89
N ASP A 16 -11.07 -13.49 -4.40
CA ASP A 16 -12.51 -13.78 -4.51
C ASP A 16 -13.14 -13.25 -5.81
N GLY A 17 -12.34 -12.60 -6.67
CA GLY A 17 -12.79 -12.02 -7.93
C GLY A 17 -13.37 -10.61 -7.81
N SER A 18 -13.39 -10.03 -6.60
CA SER A 18 -13.82 -8.63 -6.42
C SER A 18 -12.80 -7.66 -6.99
N ARG A 19 -13.26 -6.58 -7.62
CA ARG A 19 -12.42 -5.48 -8.12
C ARG A 19 -12.23 -4.44 -7.02
N TRP A 20 -10.98 -4.00 -6.85
CA TRP A 20 -10.62 -2.97 -5.90
C TRP A 20 -10.03 -1.75 -6.60
N ALA A 21 -10.39 -0.59 -6.08
CA ALA A 21 -9.88 0.70 -6.52
C ALA A 21 -8.79 1.20 -5.57
N GLU A 22 -7.70 1.73 -6.14
CA GLU A 22 -6.65 2.39 -5.36
C GLU A 22 -7.19 3.72 -4.82
N ILE A 23 -7.04 3.93 -3.51
CA ILE A 23 -7.36 5.18 -2.82
C ILE A 23 -6.16 6.12 -2.83
N THR A 24 -4.97 5.59 -2.59
CA THR A 24 -3.71 6.34 -2.65
C THR A 24 -2.56 5.38 -2.92
N GLY A 25 -1.63 5.81 -3.77
CA GLY A 25 -0.41 5.06 -4.09
C GLY A 25 0.78 5.36 -3.17
N TRP A 26 0.57 6.12 -2.08
CA TRP A 26 1.66 6.50 -1.18
C TRP A 26 1.21 6.79 0.25
N LEU A 27 0.98 5.73 1.02
CA LEU A 27 0.86 5.81 2.48
C LEU A 27 2.23 6.02 3.14
N GLU A 28 2.23 6.71 4.27
CA GLU A 28 3.40 6.81 5.14
C GLU A 28 3.46 5.61 6.11
N PRO A 29 4.65 5.25 6.64
CA PRO A 29 4.81 4.03 7.45
C PRO A 29 3.92 3.96 8.70
N ASP A 30 3.67 5.10 9.35
CA ASP A 30 2.76 5.21 10.49
C ASP A 30 1.30 4.98 10.07
N GLU A 31 0.88 5.51 8.93
CA GLU A 31 -0.46 5.28 8.36
C GLU A 31 -0.69 3.79 8.08
N VAL A 32 0.30 3.09 7.55
CA VAL A 32 0.25 1.62 7.32
C VAL A 32 -0.02 0.88 8.64
N VAL A 33 0.70 1.25 9.70
CA VAL A 33 0.53 0.66 11.03
C VAL A 33 -0.85 0.97 11.60
N GLU A 34 -1.35 2.18 11.41
CA GLU A 34 -2.69 2.59 11.86
C GLU A 34 -3.79 1.79 11.15
N TYR A 35 -3.70 1.62 9.83
CA TYR A 35 -4.65 0.78 9.09
C TYR A 35 -4.57 -0.69 9.51
N LYS A 36 -3.37 -1.25 9.72
CA LYS A 36 -3.24 -2.63 10.24
C LYS A 36 -3.94 -2.77 11.59
N LYS A 37 -3.73 -1.82 12.51
CA LYS A 37 -4.36 -1.83 13.84
C LYS A 37 -5.87 -1.70 13.76
N ALA A 38 -6.38 -0.95 12.80
CA ALA A 38 -7.81 -0.81 12.57
C ALA A 38 -8.43 -2.10 12.00
N GLY A 39 -7.62 -2.97 11.37
CA GLY A 39 -8.05 -4.27 10.86
C GLY A 39 -7.93 -4.41 9.34
N ALA A 40 -7.21 -3.50 8.67
CA ALA A 40 -6.91 -3.65 7.26
C ALA A 40 -6.09 -4.92 7.01
N VAL A 41 -6.32 -5.54 5.86
CA VAL A 41 -5.51 -6.66 5.39
C VAL A 41 -4.24 -6.09 4.75
N ILE A 42 -3.09 -6.70 5.03
CA ILE A 42 -1.82 -6.32 4.40
C ILE A 42 -1.49 -7.36 3.36
N ALA A 43 -1.24 -6.92 2.14
CA ALA A 43 -0.74 -7.76 1.06
C ALA A 43 0.67 -7.30 0.69
N ILE A 44 1.63 -8.21 0.62
CA ILE A 44 2.96 -7.92 0.08
C ILE A 44 3.04 -8.51 -1.31
N ASP A 45 3.44 -7.69 -2.27
CA ASP A 45 3.67 -8.02 -3.68
C ASP A 45 5.19 -7.97 -3.92
N ASP A 46 5.85 -9.12 -3.73
CA ASP A 46 7.27 -9.32 -3.96
C ASP A 46 7.47 -10.18 -5.23
N CYS A 47 8.71 -10.26 -5.75
CA CYS A 47 9.04 -11.01 -6.97
C CYS A 47 8.61 -12.50 -6.93
N ASP A 48 8.55 -13.10 -5.74
CA ASP A 48 8.21 -14.52 -5.54
C ASP A 48 6.68 -14.76 -5.43
N GLY A 49 5.88 -13.69 -5.47
CA GLY A 49 4.42 -13.74 -5.43
C GLY A 49 3.81 -12.99 -4.24
N TRP A 50 2.51 -13.26 -4.02
CA TRP A 50 1.69 -12.52 -3.05
C TRP A 50 1.66 -13.17 -1.67
N VAL A 51 1.85 -12.35 -0.63
CA VAL A 51 1.66 -12.75 0.77
C VAL A 51 0.52 -11.93 1.39
N TRP A 52 -0.59 -12.60 1.67
CA TRP A 52 -1.77 -12.01 2.30
C TRP A 52 -1.71 -12.06 3.83
N ASP A 53 -2.36 -11.09 4.46
CA ASP A 53 -2.34 -10.86 5.90
C ASP A 53 -0.91 -10.85 6.48
N ALA A 54 0.00 -10.24 5.72
CA ALA A 54 1.41 -10.24 6.07
C ALA A 54 1.67 -9.56 7.42
N PRO A 55 2.57 -10.10 8.24
CA PRO A 55 3.01 -9.44 9.46
C PRO A 55 3.86 -8.21 9.12
N LEU A 56 3.60 -7.09 9.81
CA LEU A 56 4.44 -5.89 9.77
C LEU A 56 5.51 -5.97 10.87
N ASP A 57 6.48 -6.84 10.69
CA ASP A 57 7.60 -6.95 11.61
C ASP A 57 8.65 -5.85 11.37
N GLY A 58 9.68 -5.81 12.24
CA GLY A 58 10.74 -4.81 12.14
C GLY A 58 11.63 -4.93 10.91
N ALA A 59 11.60 -6.04 10.18
CA ALA A 59 12.33 -6.20 8.92
C ALA A 59 11.53 -5.61 7.75
N THR A 60 10.24 -5.94 7.64
CA THR A 60 9.31 -5.36 6.65
C THR A 60 9.23 -3.85 6.83
N MET A 61 9.05 -3.37 8.06
CA MET A 61 8.91 -1.93 8.34
C MET A 61 10.19 -1.12 8.09
N LYS A 62 11.37 -1.75 7.92
CA LYS A 62 12.58 -1.05 7.48
C LYS A 62 12.61 -0.81 5.97
N ARG A 63 11.91 -1.62 5.18
CA ARG A 63 11.75 -1.45 3.72
C ARG A 63 10.65 -0.45 3.38
N VAL A 64 9.65 -0.29 4.26
CA VAL A 64 8.62 0.75 4.12
C VAL A 64 9.23 2.09 4.55
N VAL A 65 9.42 3.01 3.61
CA VAL A 65 10.09 4.29 3.87
C VAL A 65 9.13 5.46 3.71
N THR A 66 9.42 6.56 4.41
CA THR A 66 8.67 7.81 4.24
C THR A 66 8.86 8.42 2.86
N GLY A 67 7.95 9.29 2.42
CA GLY A 67 8.13 10.05 1.18
C GLY A 67 9.43 10.88 1.16
N THR A 68 9.80 11.44 2.31
CA THR A 68 11.07 12.19 2.46
C THR A 68 12.29 11.30 2.28
N GLN A 69 12.26 10.08 2.84
CA GLN A 69 13.37 9.14 2.71
C GLN A 69 13.48 8.61 1.28
N SER A 70 12.37 8.21 0.67
CA SER A 70 12.32 7.82 -0.75
C SER A 70 12.94 8.91 -1.64
N HIS A 71 12.57 10.18 -1.46
CA HIS A 71 13.19 11.27 -2.21
C HIS A 71 14.71 11.40 -2.01
N ARG A 72 15.24 11.10 -0.82
CA ARG A 72 16.69 11.11 -0.58
C ARG A 72 17.38 9.95 -1.30
N LEU A 73 16.71 8.81 -1.40
CA LEU A 73 17.19 7.59 -2.06
C LEU A 73 17.13 7.67 -3.59
N THR A 74 16.36 8.59 -4.19
CA THR A 74 16.38 8.77 -5.66
C THR A 74 17.67 9.36 -6.23
N ARG A 75 18.70 9.56 -5.41
CA ARG A 75 19.97 10.14 -5.83
C ARG A 75 20.85 9.02 -6.39
N PRO A 76 21.71 9.27 -7.40
CA PRO A 76 22.46 8.23 -8.11
C PRO A 76 23.25 7.26 -7.23
N LYS A 77 23.74 7.72 -6.07
CA LYS A 77 24.47 6.88 -5.11
C LYS A 77 23.65 5.76 -4.45
N TYR A 78 22.33 5.73 -4.65
CA TYR A 78 21.38 4.79 -4.04
C TYR A 78 20.42 4.20 -5.09
N GLU A 79 20.81 4.21 -6.37
CA GLU A 79 19.92 3.83 -7.48
C GLU A 79 19.43 2.38 -7.43
N ASP A 80 20.15 1.50 -6.74
CA ASP A 80 19.81 0.08 -6.58
C ASP A 80 19.00 -0.21 -5.30
N GLU A 81 18.67 0.80 -4.48
CA GLU A 81 17.88 0.57 -3.26
C GLU A 81 16.39 0.42 -3.61
N THR A 82 15.84 -0.77 -3.37
CA THR A 82 14.40 -1.03 -3.45
C THR A 82 13.72 -0.80 -2.10
N ILE A 83 12.50 -0.29 -2.16
CA ILE A 83 11.65 0.00 -0.99
C ILE A 83 10.30 -0.69 -1.17
N LEU A 84 9.52 -0.77 -0.10
CA LEU A 84 8.11 -1.15 -0.20
C LEU A 84 7.26 0.11 -0.27
N ALA A 85 6.66 0.36 -1.43
CA ALA A 85 5.67 1.42 -1.61
C ALA A 85 4.31 0.90 -1.14
N SER A 86 3.72 1.61 -0.18
CA SER A 86 2.43 1.23 0.40
C SER A 86 1.28 1.98 -0.26
N SER A 87 0.32 1.24 -0.79
CA SER A 87 -0.93 1.78 -1.36
C SER A 87 -2.15 1.32 -0.58
N LEU A 88 -3.16 2.17 -0.45
CA LEU A 88 -4.45 1.79 0.13
C LEU A 88 -5.44 1.45 -0.99
N TRP A 89 -6.17 0.36 -0.85
CA TRP A 89 -7.18 -0.11 -1.80
C TRP A 89 -8.53 -0.30 -1.11
N VAL A 90 -9.63 -0.16 -1.87
CA VAL A 90 -10.99 -0.43 -1.40
C VAL A 90 -11.74 -1.30 -2.41
N SER A 91 -12.53 -2.27 -1.94
CA SER A 91 -13.45 -3.03 -2.80
C SER A 91 -14.67 -2.21 -3.24
N ASP A 92 -15.29 -2.61 -4.36
CA ASP A 92 -16.50 -1.98 -4.90
C ASP A 92 -17.71 -1.96 -3.93
N ASP A 93 -17.78 -2.92 -3.00
CA ASP A 93 -18.81 -2.95 -1.94
C ASP A 93 -18.48 -2.04 -0.74
N GLY A 94 -17.39 -1.27 -0.83
CA GLY A 94 -16.92 -0.33 0.18
C GLY A 94 -16.31 -0.98 1.42
N ALA A 95 -16.35 -2.31 1.50
CA ALA A 95 -16.12 -3.07 2.72
C ALA A 95 -14.99 -4.09 2.53
N ARG A 96 -13.78 -3.61 2.26
CA ARG A 96 -12.48 -4.25 2.55
C ARG A 96 -11.42 -3.23 2.18
N ARG A 97 -10.57 -2.84 3.12
CA ARG A 97 -9.37 -2.06 2.80
C ARG A 97 -8.15 -2.90 2.93
N VAL A 98 -7.37 -2.86 1.88
CA VAL A 98 -6.11 -3.59 1.80
C VAL A 98 -5.00 -2.59 1.60
N VAL A 99 -3.95 -2.74 2.40
CA VAL A 99 -2.71 -2.04 2.16
C VAL A 99 -1.80 -2.98 1.39
N VAL A 100 -1.44 -2.59 0.18
CA VAL A 100 -0.50 -3.33 -0.66
C VAL A 100 0.88 -2.72 -0.46
N LEU A 101 1.87 -3.55 -0.12
CA LEU A 101 3.28 -3.19 -0.06
C LEU A 101 3.97 -3.80 -1.27
N SER A 102 4.29 -2.99 -2.28
CA SER A 102 4.94 -3.45 -3.51
C SER A 102 6.39 -3.02 -3.56
N GLU A 103 7.26 -3.91 -4.04
CA GLU A 103 8.65 -3.56 -4.28
C GLU A 103 8.77 -2.51 -5.40
N GLU A 104 9.35 -1.36 -5.06
CA GLU A 104 9.49 -0.24 -5.98
C GLU A 104 10.84 0.48 -5.86
N ASN A 105 11.22 1.16 -6.94
CA ASN A 105 12.29 2.14 -6.93
C ASN A 105 11.84 3.43 -6.22
N ALA A 106 12.80 4.06 -5.55
CA ALA A 106 12.62 5.35 -4.92
C ALA A 106 12.09 6.42 -5.89
N LYS A 107 11.24 7.35 -5.41
CA LYS A 107 10.59 8.39 -6.21
C LYS A 107 10.86 9.81 -5.70
N SER A 108 10.88 10.77 -6.63
CA SER A 108 11.08 12.18 -6.25
C SER A 108 9.88 12.70 -5.46
N LEU A 109 10.09 13.71 -4.62
CA LEU A 109 9.02 14.27 -3.78
C LEU A 109 7.81 14.74 -4.60
N LYS A 110 8.03 15.31 -5.79
CA LYS A 110 6.95 15.74 -6.68
C LYS A 110 6.09 14.56 -7.14
N ILE A 111 6.70 13.46 -7.58
CA ILE A 111 5.96 12.27 -8.03
C ILE A 111 5.15 11.68 -6.87
N ILE A 112 5.74 11.65 -5.66
CA ILE A 112 5.05 11.20 -4.45
C ILE A 112 3.81 12.05 -4.16
N GLN A 113 3.95 13.37 -4.25
CA GLN A 113 2.83 14.30 -4.07
C GLN A 113 1.74 14.11 -5.14
N ASP A 114 2.15 13.94 -6.40
CA ASP A 114 1.22 13.71 -7.51
C ASP A 114 0.44 12.39 -7.33
N ILE A 115 1.10 11.31 -6.87
CA ILE A 115 0.47 10.01 -6.58
C ILE A 115 -0.47 10.09 -5.37
N ARG A 116 -0.05 10.77 -4.30
CA ARG A 116 -0.84 10.90 -3.08
C ARG A 116 -2.10 11.74 -3.31
N GLY A 117 -2.04 12.72 -4.23
CA GLY A 117 -3.17 13.56 -4.60
C GLY A 117 -3.81 14.25 -3.39
N ASP A 118 -5.14 14.29 -3.37
CA ASP A 118 -5.95 14.92 -2.31
C ASP A 118 -6.22 13.99 -1.11
N TYR A 119 -5.39 12.95 -0.91
CA TYR A 119 -5.58 11.97 0.16
C TYR A 119 -5.49 12.58 1.57
N ASN A 120 -6.54 12.35 2.37
CA ASN A 120 -6.62 12.73 3.78
C ASN A 120 -6.74 11.48 4.67
N HIS A 121 -5.65 11.17 5.37
CA HIS A 121 -5.57 9.97 6.21
C HIS A 121 -6.63 9.90 7.32
N VAL A 122 -6.91 11.02 7.99
CA VAL A 122 -7.85 11.04 9.13
C VAL A 122 -9.28 10.75 8.65
N GLU A 123 -9.67 11.35 7.53
CA GLU A 123 -10.99 11.12 6.94
C GLU A 123 -11.13 9.68 6.45
N GLU A 124 -10.10 9.15 5.77
CA GLU A 124 -10.12 7.78 5.28
C GLU A 124 -10.14 6.79 6.45
N LEU A 125 -9.30 6.92 7.46
CA LEU A 125 -9.31 6.04 8.63
C LEU A 125 -10.66 6.05 9.38
N GLY A 126 -11.33 7.21 9.45
CA GLY A 126 -12.68 7.33 10.01
C GLY A 126 -13.73 6.55 9.19
N ARG A 127 -13.67 6.66 7.86
CA ARG A 127 -14.53 5.86 6.97
C ARG A 127 -14.26 4.36 7.16
N PHE A 128 -13.00 3.96 7.32
CA PHE A 128 -12.61 2.55 7.48
C PHE A 128 -13.28 1.94 8.71
N SER A 129 -13.17 2.63 9.84
CA SER A 129 -13.66 2.16 11.13
C SER A 129 -15.20 2.02 11.17
N SER A 130 -15.90 2.78 10.33
CA SER A 130 -17.36 2.78 10.24
C SER A 130 -17.92 1.53 9.54
N PHE A 131 -17.11 0.80 8.76
CA PHE A 131 -17.53 -0.44 8.07
C PHE A 131 -17.28 -1.70 8.90
N SER A 132 -16.56 -1.59 10.02
CA SER A 132 -16.21 -2.72 10.90
C SER A 132 -17.14 -2.87 12.12
N SER A 133 -18.22 -2.07 12.18
CA SER A 133 -19.19 -2.02 13.29
C SER A 133 -20.49 -2.76 13.00
#